data_AF-A0A530JW94-F1
#
_entry.id   AF-A0A530JW94-F1
#
_cell.length_a   1.000
_cell.length_b   1.000
_cell.length_c   1.000
_cell.angle_alpha   90.00
_cell.angle_beta   90.00
_cell.angle_gamma   90.00
#
_symmetry.space_group_name_H-M   'P 1'
#
loop_
_entity.id
_entity.type
_entity.pdbx_description
1 polymer ?
#
loop_
_entity_poly.entity_id
_entity_poly.type
_entity_poly.pdbx_seq_one_letter_code
_entity_poly.pdbx_strand_id
1 'polypeptide(L)'
;VTILKRFQDGMSWLAQIIMFLILGLFATPSQFPAILVPAVLLGLFLIFVARPVAVWLCLVPFRLPRPEVAFVSWVGLRGAVSILLAITPLLGGLENGRVIFNT
;
A
#
# COMPACT_ATOMS: atom_id res chain seq x y z
N VAL A 1 6.58 -12.87 -28.43
CA VAL A 1 6.75 -12.12 -27.15
C VAL A 1 5.47 -11.40 -26.71
N THR A 2 4.74 -10.72 -27.61
CA THR A 2 3.51 -9.97 -27.25
C THR A 2 2.38 -10.83 -26.67
N ILE A 3 2.19 -12.06 -27.17
CA ILE A 3 1.20 -13.00 -26.63
C ILE A 3 1.57 -13.46 -25.20
N LEU A 4 2.85 -13.72 -24.96
CA LEU A 4 3.35 -14.12 -23.64
C LEU A 4 3.16 -13.00 -22.60
N LYS A 5 3.41 -11.74 -22.99
CA LYS A 5 3.14 -10.57 -22.14
C LYS A 5 1.66 -10.46 -21.78
N ARG A 6 0.76 -10.53 -22.76
CA ARG A 6 -0.70 -10.46 -22.51
C ARG A 6 -1.19 -11.59 -21.60
N PHE A 7 -0.64 -12.79 -21.75
CA PHE A 7 -0.95 -13.91 -20.87
C PHE A 7 -0.46 -13.67 -19.44
N GLN A 8 0.79 -13.21 -19.26
CA GLN A 8 1.35 -12.90 -17.96
C GLN A 8 0.62 -11.73 -17.28
N ASP A 9 0.21 -10.71 -18.03
CA ASP A 9 -0.57 -9.58 -17.53
C ASP A 9 -1.94 -10.06 -17.03
N GLY A 10 -2.63 -10.89 -17.81
CA GLY A 10 -3.92 -11.48 -17.41
C GLY A 10 -3.80 -12.36 -16.15
N MET A 11 -2.76 -13.20 -16.08
CA MET A 11 -2.46 -14.01 -14.89
C MET A 11 -2.14 -13.15 -13.67
N SER A 12 -1.39 -12.06 -13.84
CA SER A 12 -1.03 -11.14 -12.75
C SER A 12 -2.26 -10.40 -12.22
N TRP A 13 -3.16 -9.98 -13.12
CA TRP A 13 -4.41 -9.35 -12.74
C TRP A 13 -5.32 -10.31 -11.97
N LEU A 14 -5.44 -11.57 -12.42
CA LEU A 14 -6.20 -12.60 -11.71
C LEU A 14 -5.59 -12.88 -10.32
N ALA A 15 -4.27 -13.04 -10.24
CA ALA A 15 -3.57 -13.23 -8.96
C ALA A 15 -3.79 -12.04 -8.01
N GLN A 16 -3.80 -10.81 -8.52
CA GLN A 16 -4.10 -9.63 -7.73
C GLN A 16 -5.53 -9.66 -7.17
N ILE A 17 -6.53 -10.05 -7.97
CA ILE A 17 -7.93 -10.19 -7.50
C ILE A 17 -8.02 -11.25 -6.40
N ILE A 18 -7.44 -12.43 -6.62
CA ILE A 18 -7.45 -13.53 -5.66
C ILE A 18 -6.81 -13.10 -4.34
N MET A 19 -5.68 -12.40 -4.41
CA MET A 19 -4.98 -11.89 -3.24
C MET A 19 -5.84 -10.91 -2.44
N PHE A 20 -6.47 -9.93 -3.09
CA PHE A 20 -7.38 -9.00 -2.41
C PHE A 20 -8.57 -9.72 -1.77
N LEU A 21 -9.13 -10.73 -2.44
CA LEU A 21 -10.24 -11.53 -1.93
C LEU A 21 -9.85 -12.31 -0.66
N ILE A 22 -8.71 -13.01 -0.69
CA ILE A 22 -8.21 -13.79 0.46
C ILE A 22 -7.93 -12.87 1.65
N LEU A 23 -7.30 -11.71 1.42
CA LEU A 23 -7.01 -10.74 2.46
C LEU A 23 -8.28 -10.15 3.09
N GLY A 24 -9.29 -9.84 2.27
CA GLY A 24 -10.59 -9.40 2.76
C GLY A 24 -11.29 -10.46 3.61
N LEU A 25 -11.16 -11.73 3.25
CA LEU A 25 -11.68 -12.85 4.04
C LEU A 25 -10.89 -13.07 5.35
N PHE A 26 -9.58 -12.80 5.34
CA PHE A 26 -8.72 -12.94 6.51
C PHE A 26 -8.86 -11.78 7.52
N ALA A 27 -9.31 -10.62 7.05
CA ALA A 27 -9.59 -9.47 7.89
C ALA A 27 -10.74 -9.79 8.87
N THR A 28 -10.49 -9.62 10.17
CA THR A 28 -11.49 -9.89 11.22
C THR A 28 -12.27 -8.61 11.53
N PRO A 29 -13.53 -8.44 11.05
CA PRO A 29 -14.26 -7.16 11.10
C PRO A 29 -14.58 -6.69 12.53
N SER A 30 -14.59 -7.58 13.53
CA SER A 30 -14.92 -7.23 14.91
C SER A 30 -13.86 -6.38 15.62
N GLN A 31 -12.64 -6.29 15.09
CA GLN A 31 -11.57 -5.48 15.70
C GLN A 31 -11.30 -4.16 14.97
N PHE A 32 -11.91 -3.93 13.81
CA PHE A 32 -11.79 -2.68 13.05
C PHE A 32 -12.22 -1.42 13.83
N PRO A 33 -13.33 -1.42 14.61
CA PRO A 33 -13.80 -0.19 15.25
C PRO A 33 -12.80 0.41 16.23
N ALA A 34 -12.01 -0.43 16.91
CA ALA A 34 -11.01 0.00 17.89
C ALA A 34 -9.77 0.62 17.22
N ILE A 35 -9.49 0.27 15.97
CA ILE A 35 -8.23 0.62 15.28
C ILE A 35 -8.47 1.58 14.11
N LEU A 36 -9.74 1.81 13.75
CA LEU A 36 -10.13 2.72 12.69
C LEU A 36 -9.55 4.13 12.88
N VAL A 37 -9.62 4.67 14.10
CA VAL A 37 -9.13 6.03 14.39
C VAL A 37 -7.61 6.16 14.19
N PRO A 38 -6.75 5.34 14.84
CA PRO A 38 -5.30 5.41 14.62
C PRO A 38 -4.91 5.06 13.18
N ALA A 39 -5.55 4.08 12.54
CA ALA A 39 -5.26 3.70 11.15
C ALA A 39 -5.59 4.83 10.16
N VAL A 40 -6.73 5.50 10.33
CA VAL A 40 -7.12 6.64 9.48
C VAL A 40 -6.16 7.82 9.69
N LEU A 41 -5.81 8.14 10.94
CA LEU A 41 -4.84 9.20 11.23
C LEU A 41 -3.46 8.91 10.62
N LEU A 42 -2.97 7.68 10.74
CA LEU A 42 -1.73 7.24 10.10
C LEU A 42 -1.81 7.34 8.58
N GLY A 43 -2.90 6.87 7.98
CA GLY A 43 -3.14 6.99 6.54
C GLY A 43 -3.12 8.44 6.07
N LEU A 44 -3.82 9.33 6.78
CA LEU A 44 -3.85 10.76 6.47
C LEU A 44 -2.44 11.38 6.59
N PHE A 45 -1.71 11.08 7.68
CA PHE A 45 -0.35 11.57 7.86
C PHE A 45 0.59 11.09 6.75
N LEU A 46 0.50 9.82 6.37
CA LEU A 46 1.33 9.26 5.31
C LEU A 46 1.03 9.89 3.93
N ILE A 47 -0.25 10.18 3.65
CA ILE A 47 -0.69 10.76 2.38
C ILE A 47 -0.34 12.25 2.30
N PHE A 48 -0.64 13.04 3.33
CA PHE A 48 -0.53 14.50 3.29
C PHE A 48 0.82 15.04 3.76
N VAL A 49 1.56 14.30 4.59
CA VAL A 49 2.83 14.77 5.16
C VAL A 49 4.00 13.93 4.67
N ALA A 50 4.01 12.63 4.99
CA ALA A 50 5.18 11.80 4.71
C ALA A 50 5.49 11.73 3.20
N ARG A 51 4.45 11.61 2.37
CA ARG A 51 4.64 11.47 0.92
C ARG A 51 5.09 12.76 0.23
N PRO A 52 4.48 13.95 0.44
CA PRO A 52 4.99 15.19 -0.14
C PRO A 52 6.39 15.51 0.33
N VAL A 53 6.72 15.25 1.60
CA VAL A 53 8.07 15.45 2.15
C VAL A 53 9.09 14.52 1.50
N ALA A 54 8.77 13.22 1.36
CA ALA A 54 9.65 12.26 0.70
C ALA A 54 9.91 12.63 -0.78
N VAL A 55 8.85 13.01 -1.50
CA VAL A 55 8.94 13.43 -2.90
C VAL A 55 9.75 14.72 -3.03
N TRP A 56 9.51 15.70 -2.14
CA TRP A 56 10.28 16.94 -2.11
C TRP A 56 11.77 16.67 -1.84
N LEU A 57 12.11 15.89 -0.80
CA LEU A 57 13.50 15.51 -0.48
C LEU A 57 14.21 14.82 -1.66
N CYS A 58 13.53 13.90 -2.36
CA CYS A 58 14.09 13.23 -3.53
C CYS A 58 14.26 14.15 -4.74
N LEU A 59 13.45 15.21 -4.87
CA LEU A 59 13.47 16.15 -6.00
C LEU A 59 14.27 17.43 -5.74
N VAL A 60 14.69 17.70 -4.50
CA VAL A 60 15.64 18.77 -4.15
C VAL A 60 16.87 18.80 -5.07
N PRO A 61 17.56 17.68 -5.37
CA PRO A 61 18.72 17.70 -6.27
C PRO A 61 18.36 17.91 -7.75
N PHE A 62 17.12 17.64 -8.17
CA PHE A 62 16.70 17.70 -9.58
C PHE A 62 16.08 19.04 -10.02
N ARG A 63 15.84 19.97 -9.08
CA ARG A 63 15.31 21.34 -9.34
C ARG A 63 14.05 21.38 -10.22
N LEU A 64 13.09 20.46 -10.02
CA LEU A 64 11.82 20.47 -10.74
C LEU A 64 10.89 21.63 -10.30
N PRO A 65 10.01 22.11 -11.20
CA PRO A 65 9.03 23.14 -10.85
C PRO A 65 7.99 22.60 -9.85
N ARG A 66 7.63 23.42 -8.86
CA ARG A 66 6.73 23.07 -7.74
C ARG A 66 5.40 22.40 -8.14
N PRO A 67 4.74 22.75 -9.27
CA PRO A 67 3.52 22.08 -9.72
C PRO A 67 3.73 20.60 -10.07
N GLU A 68 4.87 20.25 -10.67
CA GLU A 68 5.18 18.86 -11.05
C GLU A 68 5.48 18.01 -9.81
N VAL A 69 6.20 18.58 -8.84
CA VAL A 69 6.45 17.93 -7.54
C VAL A 69 5.13 17.63 -6.82
N ALA A 70 4.19 18.59 -6.82
CA ALA A 70 2.87 18.39 -6.23
C ALA A 70 2.08 17.30 -6.96
N PHE A 71 2.10 17.27 -8.29
CA PHE A 71 1.42 16.26 -9.09
C PHE A 71 1.98 14.84 -8.85
N VAL A 72 3.30 14.69 -8.88
CA VAL A 72 3.98 13.42 -8.61
C VAL A 72 3.73 12.95 -7.18
N SER A 73 3.67 13.86 -6.21
CA SER A 73 3.33 13.55 -4.82
C SER A 73 1.91 13.01 -4.64
N TRP A 74 1.01 13.17 -5.62
CA TRP A 74 -0.38 12.72 -5.55
C TRP A 74 -0.65 11.43 -6.34
N VAL A 75 0.06 11.17 -7.45
CA VAL A 75 -0.20 10.06 -8.41
C VAL A 75 0.03 8.61 -7.91
N GLY A 76 0.48 8.42 -6.68
CA GLY A 76 0.93 7.15 -6.13
C GLY A 76 -0.23 6.27 -5.67
N LEU A 77 -0.81 5.55 -6.61
CA LEU A 77 -1.62 4.37 -6.30
C LEU A 77 -0.74 3.34 -5.59
N ARG A 78 -0.90 3.24 -4.26
CA ARG A 78 -0.44 2.07 -3.51
C ARG A 78 -1.50 0.98 -3.65
N GLY A 79 -1.09 -0.22 -4.02
CA GLY A 79 -2.01 -1.33 -4.28
C GLY A 79 -1.52 -2.63 -3.66
N ALA A 80 -1.22 -3.60 -4.52
CA ALA A 80 -1.00 -4.98 -4.12
C ALA A 80 0.22 -5.23 -3.23
N VAL A 81 1.36 -4.62 -3.55
CA VAL A 81 2.65 -4.93 -2.89
C VAL A 81 2.66 -4.52 -1.43
N SER A 82 2.10 -3.36 -1.08
CA SER A 82 2.07 -2.89 0.31
C SER A 82 1.31 -3.82 1.23
N ILE A 83 0.26 -4.48 0.70
CA ILE A 83 -0.61 -5.34 1.50
C ILE A 83 0.02 -6.73 1.65
N LEU A 84 0.75 -7.21 0.64
CA LEU A 84 1.60 -8.40 0.78
C LEU A 84 2.69 -8.22 1.84
N LEU A 85 3.27 -7.03 1.94
CA LEU A 85 4.25 -6.73 3.00
C LEU A 85 3.61 -6.63 4.40
N ALA A 86 2.30 -6.37 4.48
CA ALA A 86 1.58 -6.35 5.77
C ALA A 86 1.28 -7.76 6.30
N ILE A 87 1.06 -8.75 5.42
CA ILE A 87 0.76 -10.14 5.83
C ILE A 87 2.02 -10.99 6.10
N THR A 88 3.18 -10.60 5.58
CA THR A 88 4.45 -11.32 5.80
C THR A 88 4.82 -11.52 7.27
N PRO A 89 4.70 -10.55 8.19
CA PRO A 89 4.95 -10.79 9.62
C PRO A 89 3.96 -11.79 10.24
N LEU A 90 2.74 -11.88 9.70
CA LEU A 90 1.71 -12.81 10.16
C LEU A 90 2.00 -14.25 9.70
N LEU A 91 2.58 -14.43 8.51
CA LEU A 91 3.08 -15.72 8.01
C LEU A 91 4.37 -16.16 8.71
N GLY A 92 5.17 -15.21 9.19
CA GLY A 92 6.43 -15.47 9.92
C GLY A 92 6.26 -15.96 11.37
N GLY A 93 5.03 -16.13 11.86
CA GLY A 93 4.76 -16.66 13.20
C GLY A 93 5.16 -15.70 14.34
N LEU A 94 5.36 -14.42 14.07
CA LEU A 94 5.72 -13.43 15.08
C LEU A 94 4.51 -13.19 16.02
N GLU A 95 4.72 -13.32 17.33
CA GLU A 95 3.67 -13.21 18.37
C GLU A 95 2.85 -11.90 18.32
N ASN A 96 3.38 -10.84 17.70
CA ASN A 96 2.70 -9.54 17.50
C ASN A 96 2.11 -9.34 16.09
N GLY A 97 2.13 -10.34 15.21
CA GLY A 97 1.71 -10.22 13.81
C GLY A 97 0.26 -9.78 13.61
N ARG A 98 -0.62 -10.12 14.57
CA ARG A 98 -2.05 -9.74 14.53
C ARG A 98 -2.28 -8.25 14.81
N VAL A 99 -1.39 -7.61 15.58
CA VAL A 99 -1.47 -6.17 15.86
C VAL A 99 -0.96 -5.37 14.66
N ILE A 100 0.09 -5.85 13.99
CA ILE A 100 0.65 -5.23 12.77
C ILE A 100 -0.27 -5.40 11.56
N PHE A 101 -1.02 -6.51 11.48
CA PHE A 101 -1.98 -6.73 10.40
C PHE A 101 -3.30 -5.94 10.59
N ASN A 102 -3.64 -5.63 11.84
CA ASN A 102 -4.90 -4.96 12.18
C ASN A 102 -4.74 -3.46 12.46
N THR A 103 -3.51 -2.94 12.51
CA THR A 103 -3.15 -1.50 12.66
C THR A 103 -2.64 -0.95 11.34
#